data_AF-A0A6M3MAM2-F1
#
_entry.id   AF-A0A6M3MAM2-F1
#
_cell.length_a   1.000
_cell.length_b   1.000
_cell.length_c   1.000
_cell.angle_alpha   90.00
_cell.angle_beta   90.00
_cell.angle_gamma   90.00
#
_symmetry.space_group_name_H-M   'P 1'
#
loop_
_entity.id
_entity.type
_entity.pdbx_description
1 polymer ?
#
loop_
_entity_poly.entity_id
_entity_poly.type
_entity_poly.pdbx_seq_one_letter_code
_entity_poly.pdbx_strand_id
1 'polypeptide(L)'
;MKEIIIIMGIAPCLEEDLSNIFKLQDLKEVDFMAIGLDCSDRVLFDIQHVTSYHQEFEQFKARRSKAGGNLDYKTHSHKPPADYIWPLVARSPLSGSSAFLGCQAAIGLGYEKIVLCGCPMQGKNFINKKATDYDKFQKGWVKFAPQMFGDKVKSMSGFTRDLMGFPTKEWLYE
;
A
#
# COMPACT_ATOMS: atom_id res chain seq x y z
N MET A 1 -13.50 -13.43 -1.48
CA MET A 1 -12.45 -12.39 -1.49
C MET A 1 -12.86 -11.39 -2.54
N LYS A 2 -12.72 -10.09 -2.28
CA LYS A 2 -13.07 -9.07 -3.28
C LYS A 2 -11.99 -9.03 -4.35
N GLU A 3 -12.33 -8.57 -5.54
CA GLU A 3 -11.39 -8.49 -6.67
C GLU A 3 -10.46 -7.27 -6.58
N ILE A 4 -10.93 -6.23 -5.89
CA ILE A 4 -10.25 -4.93 -5.76
C ILE A 4 -9.70 -4.77 -4.34
N ILE A 5 -8.45 -4.31 -4.25
CA ILE A 5 -7.84 -3.89 -2.98
C ILE A 5 -7.26 -2.47 -3.10
N ILE A 6 -7.53 -1.66 -2.07
CA ILE A 6 -6.92 -0.34 -1.91
C ILE A 6 -5.78 -0.45 -0.90
N ILE A 7 -4.58 -0.13 -1.38
CA ILE A 7 -3.34 -0.15 -0.63
C ILE A 7 -3.01 1.28 -0.19
N MET A 8 -2.92 1.50 1.12
CA MET A 8 -2.85 2.83 1.72
C MET A 8 -1.50 3.05 2.41
N GLY A 9 -0.79 4.09 1.98
CA GLY A 9 0.34 4.68 2.67
C GLY A 9 -0.04 5.98 3.38
N ILE A 10 0.93 6.66 4.00
CA ILE A 10 0.69 7.88 4.80
C ILE A 10 1.27 9.16 4.18
N ALA A 11 1.61 9.16 2.89
CA ALA A 11 2.07 10.38 2.25
C ALA A 11 0.98 11.48 2.31
N PRO A 12 1.35 12.78 2.24
CA PRO A 12 0.40 13.88 2.39
C PRO A 12 -0.82 13.84 1.45
N CYS A 13 -0.71 13.17 0.30
CA CYS A 13 -1.81 12.99 -0.66
C CYS A 13 -2.85 11.93 -0.27
N LEU A 14 -2.69 11.20 0.83
CA LEU A 14 -3.58 10.08 1.19
C LEU A 14 -5.07 10.48 1.24
N GLU A 15 -5.39 11.59 1.90
CA GLU A 15 -6.78 12.03 2.10
C GLU A 15 -7.44 12.40 0.76
N GLU A 16 -6.70 13.08 -0.11
CA GLU A 16 -7.17 13.42 -1.46
C GLU A 16 -7.32 12.17 -2.33
N ASP A 17 -6.35 11.26 -2.29
CA ASP A 17 -6.39 9.99 -3.03
C ASP A 17 -7.62 9.16 -2.63
N LEU A 18 -7.90 9.03 -1.33
CA LEU A 18 -9.07 8.32 -0.80
C LEU A 18 -10.38 9.00 -1.20
N SER A 19 -10.46 10.33 -1.07
CA SER A 19 -11.63 11.10 -1.51
C SER A 19 -11.92 10.89 -3.00
N ASN A 20 -10.89 10.81 -3.83
CA ASN A 20 -11.05 10.63 -5.26
C ASN A 20 -11.42 9.20 -5.65
N ILE A 21 -10.81 8.16 -5.05
CA ILE A 21 -11.16 6.78 -5.39
C ILE A 21 -12.58 6.42 -4.92
N PHE A 22 -13.06 7.00 -3.81
CA PHE A 22 -14.44 6.77 -3.34
C PHE A 22 -15.51 7.45 -4.21
N LYS A 23 -15.14 8.33 -5.13
CA LYS A 23 -16.04 8.84 -6.19
C LYS A 23 -16.16 7.88 -7.38
N LEU A 24 -15.23 6.93 -7.49
CA LEU A 24 -15.13 5.98 -8.60
C LEU A 24 -15.66 4.60 -8.20
N GLN A 25 -15.52 4.23 -6.93
CA GLN A 25 -15.78 2.87 -6.43
C GLN A 25 -16.56 2.87 -5.11
N ASP A 26 -17.51 1.94 -4.96
CA ASP A 26 -18.19 1.70 -3.68
C ASP A 26 -17.25 0.98 -2.70
N LEU A 27 -17.13 1.54 -1.50
CA LEU A 27 -16.37 1.03 -0.36
C LEU A 27 -16.73 -0.41 0.01
N LYS A 28 -17.99 -0.81 -0.21
CA LYS A 28 -18.46 -2.15 0.16
C LYS A 28 -17.83 -3.25 -0.68
N GLU A 29 -17.26 -2.91 -1.83
CA GLU A 29 -16.75 -3.85 -2.81
C GLU A 29 -15.21 -3.90 -2.86
N VAL A 30 -14.52 -3.18 -1.97
CA VAL A 30 -13.05 -3.20 -1.89
C VAL A 30 -12.55 -3.73 -0.55
N ASP A 31 -11.42 -4.44 -0.57
CA ASP A 31 -10.64 -4.73 0.63
C ASP A 31 -9.57 -3.63 0.83
N PHE A 32 -9.10 -3.47 2.05
CA PHE A 32 -8.13 -2.46 2.42
C PHE A 32 -6.86 -3.06 3.01
N MET A 33 -5.71 -2.51 2.57
CA MET A 33 -4.39 -2.82 3.11
C MET A 33 -3.71 -1.57 3.64
N ALA A 34 -3.43 -1.54 4.94
CA ALA A 34 -2.61 -0.49 5.56
C ALA A 34 -1.12 -0.80 5.40
N ILE A 35 -0.30 0.24 5.17
CA ILE A 35 1.16 0.09 5.05
C ILE A 35 1.90 0.89 6.11
N GLY A 36 2.80 0.20 6.81
CA GLY A 36 3.69 0.82 7.78
C GLY A 36 2.99 1.24 9.07
N LEU A 37 3.80 1.60 10.08
CA LEU A 37 3.31 1.86 11.42
C LEU A 37 2.31 3.03 11.48
N ASP A 38 2.55 4.10 10.74
CA ASP A 38 1.76 5.33 10.82
C ASP A 38 0.35 5.20 10.22
N CYS A 39 0.06 4.15 9.44
CA CYS A 39 -1.32 3.88 9.02
C CYS A 39 -2.21 3.41 10.17
N SER A 40 -1.64 2.93 11.28
CA SER A 40 -2.38 2.30 12.39
C SER A 40 -3.46 3.20 13.00
N ASP A 41 -3.19 4.51 13.07
CA ASP A 41 -4.04 5.53 13.69
C ASP A 41 -4.53 6.61 12.72
N ARG A 42 -3.94 6.70 11.52
CA ARG A 42 -4.38 7.65 10.48
C ARG A 42 -5.49 7.12 9.57
N VAL A 43 -5.67 5.81 9.49
CA VAL A 43 -6.72 5.19 8.68
C VAL A 43 -7.53 4.24 9.55
N LEU A 44 -8.76 4.64 9.90
CA LEU A 44 -9.61 3.91 10.84
C LEU A 44 -10.75 3.12 10.17
N PHE A 45 -10.79 3.05 8.84
CA PHE A 45 -11.68 2.12 8.14
C PHE A 45 -11.32 0.67 8.49
N ASP A 46 -12.27 -0.24 8.30
CA ASP A 46 -12.05 -1.67 8.52
C ASP A 46 -11.04 -2.22 7.50
N ILE A 47 -9.87 -2.64 7.99
CA ILE A 47 -8.79 -3.17 7.14
C ILE A 47 -8.69 -4.68 7.26
N GLN A 48 -8.43 -5.34 6.15
CA GLN A 48 -8.25 -6.80 6.10
C GLN A 48 -6.77 -7.16 6.17
N HIS A 49 -5.90 -6.23 5.77
CA HIS A 49 -4.46 -6.48 5.62
C HIS A 49 -3.60 -5.36 6.21
N VAL A 50 -2.45 -5.74 6.76
CA VAL A 50 -1.37 -4.83 7.16
C VAL A 50 -0.07 -5.34 6.57
N THR A 51 0.64 -4.50 5.83
CA THR A 51 1.94 -4.83 5.27
C THR A 51 3.02 -3.93 5.83
N SER A 52 4.12 -4.52 6.30
CA SER A 52 5.28 -3.75 6.75
C SER A 52 6.59 -4.44 6.40
N TYR A 53 7.51 -3.67 5.81
CA TYR A 53 8.89 -4.07 5.62
C TYR A 53 9.66 -4.14 6.96
N HIS A 54 9.28 -3.31 7.94
CA HIS A 54 9.98 -3.19 9.23
C HIS A 54 9.39 -4.08 10.34
N GLN A 55 8.28 -4.79 10.08
CA GLN A 55 7.66 -5.76 10.99
C GLN A 55 7.17 -5.18 12.32
N GLU A 56 6.74 -3.93 12.30
CA GLU A 56 6.27 -3.17 13.47
C GLU A 56 4.84 -3.58 13.89
N PHE A 57 4.45 -4.85 13.73
CA PHE A 57 3.06 -5.29 13.83
C PHE A 57 2.49 -5.19 15.25
N GLU A 58 3.27 -5.48 16.29
CA GLU A 58 2.83 -5.30 17.69
C GLU A 58 2.59 -3.82 18.02
N GLN A 59 3.48 -2.94 17.54
CA GLN A 59 3.32 -1.49 17.70
C GLN A 59 2.11 -0.98 16.91
N PHE A 60 1.92 -1.49 15.70
CA PHE A 60 0.75 -1.19 14.87
C PHE A 60 -0.54 -1.60 15.59
N LYS A 61 -0.59 -2.81 16.14
CA LYS A 61 -1.74 -3.34 16.90
C LYS A 61 -2.05 -2.47 18.11
N ALA A 62 -1.04 -2.11 18.89
CA ALA A 62 -1.20 -1.26 20.06
C ALA A 62 -1.73 0.15 19.71
N ARG A 63 -1.16 0.79 18.68
CA ARG A 63 -1.60 2.11 18.21
C ARG A 63 -3.01 2.07 17.64
N ARG A 64 -3.31 1.09 16.80
CA ARG A 64 -4.63 0.91 16.19
C ARG A 64 -5.72 0.64 17.21
N SER A 65 -5.44 -0.23 18.18
CA SER A 65 -6.35 -0.51 19.29
C SER A 65 -6.68 0.77 20.08
N LYS A 66 -5.66 1.57 20.40
CA LYS A 66 -5.84 2.86 21.09
C LYS A 66 -6.65 3.87 20.26
N ALA A 67 -6.47 3.86 18.95
CA ALA A 67 -7.19 4.73 18.02
C ALA A 67 -8.62 4.23 17.70
N GLY A 68 -9.01 3.04 18.18
CA GLY A 68 -10.33 2.46 17.96
C GLY A 68 -10.51 1.75 16.62
N GLY A 69 -9.43 1.39 15.93
CA GLY A 69 -9.49 0.60 14.69
C GLY A 69 -9.68 -0.91 14.94
N ASN A 70 -10.09 -1.65 13.90
CA ASN A 70 -10.25 -3.10 13.96
C ASN A 70 -8.91 -3.85 14.16
N LEU A 71 -8.94 -5.06 14.73
CA LEU A 71 -7.74 -5.85 15.08
C LEU A 71 -7.68 -7.23 14.41
N ASP A 72 -8.68 -7.57 13.61
CA ASP A 72 -8.89 -8.84 12.92
C ASP A 72 -8.29 -8.86 11.50
N TYR A 73 -7.21 -8.11 11.29
CA TYR A 73 -6.46 -8.06 10.04
C TYR A 73 -5.39 -9.16 9.96
N LYS A 74 -4.89 -9.42 8.75
CA LYS A 74 -3.74 -10.28 8.48
C LYS A 74 -2.48 -9.46 8.24
N THR A 75 -1.37 -9.93 8.78
CA THR A 75 -0.05 -9.29 8.66
C THR A 75 0.78 -9.92 7.54
N HIS A 76 1.44 -9.07 6.75
CA HIS A 76 2.24 -9.46 5.60
C HIS A 76 3.64 -8.85 5.69
N SER A 77 4.67 -9.68 5.57
CA SER A 77 6.05 -9.21 5.52
C SER A 77 6.92 -10.08 4.62
N HIS A 78 8.19 -9.70 4.47
CA HIS A 78 9.18 -10.51 3.75
C HIS A 78 9.99 -11.45 4.64
N LYS A 79 9.78 -11.37 5.95
CA LYS A 79 10.42 -12.23 6.95
C LYS A 79 9.54 -12.35 8.20
N PRO A 80 9.75 -13.37 9.05
CA PRO A 80 9.00 -13.55 10.28
C PRO A 80 9.40 -12.54 11.38
N PRO A 81 8.48 -12.12 12.25
CA PRO A 81 7.10 -12.59 12.36
C PRO A 81 6.12 -11.85 11.43
N ALA A 82 5.19 -12.58 10.82
CA ALA A 82 3.95 -12.13 10.16
C ALA A 82 3.07 -13.36 9.89
N ASP A 83 1.76 -13.17 9.68
CA ASP A 83 0.83 -14.27 9.29
C ASP A 83 1.23 -14.86 7.94
N TYR A 84 1.65 -14.01 7.00
CA TYR A 84 2.09 -14.39 5.67
C TYR A 84 3.46 -13.81 5.33
N ILE A 85 4.34 -14.69 4.82
CA ILE A 85 5.71 -14.37 4.44
C ILE A 85 5.86 -14.43 2.92
N TRP A 86 6.20 -13.29 2.32
CA TRP A 86 6.37 -13.14 0.88
C TRP A 86 7.86 -13.05 0.52
N PRO A 87 8.41 -13.97 -0.28
CA PRO A 87 9.80 -13.88 -0.69
C PRO A 87 10.01 -12.61 -1.54
N LEU A 88 10.94 -11.73 -1.13
CA LEU A 88 11.29 -10.57 -1.95
C LEU A 88 11.90 -11.04 -3.26
N VAL A 89 11.20 -10.79 -4.36
CA VAL A 89 11.73 -10.99 -5.71
C VAL A 89 12.97 -10.11 -5.96
N ALA A 90 13.12 -9.02 -5.20
CA ALA A 90 14.29 -8.15 -5.22
C ALA A 90 15.01 -8.15 -3.85
N ARG A 91 15.89 -9.13 -3.59
CA ARG A 91 17.00 -8.99 -2.60
C ARG A 91 18.08 -7.98 -3.05
N SER A 92 17.71 -7.03 -3.91
CA SER A 92 18.58 -6.00 -4.43
C SER A 92 18.57 -4.81 -3.46
N PRO A 93 19.71 -4.10 -3.25
CA PRO A 93 19.74 -2.85 -2.48
C PRO A 93 18.81 -1.74 -3.05
N LEU A 94 18.19 -1.98 -4.21
CA LEU A 94 17.04 -1.26 -4.74
C LEU A 94 15.76 -1.68 -3.99
N SER A 95 15.72 -1.44 -2.68
CA SER A 95 14.61 -1.83 -1.81
C SER A 95 13.29 -1.29 -2.36
N GLY A 96 12.33 -2.16 -2.68
CA GLY A 96 10.95 -1.75 -2.86
C GLY A 96 10.46 -1.12 -1.55
N SER A 97 9.66 -0.05 -1.66
CA SER A 97 8.98 0.52 -0.49
C SER A 97 8.03 -0.52 0.13
N SER A 98 7.55 -0.30 1.36
CA SER A 98 6.50 -1.16 1.94
C SER A 98 5.24 -1.21 1.05
N ALA A 99 5.01 -0.18 0.21
CA ALA A 99 3.97 -0.21 -0.82
C ALA A 99 4.24 -1.22 -1.93
N PHE A 100 5.48 -1.35 -2.38
CA PHE A 100 5.87 -2.37 -3.36
C PHE A 100 5.65 -3.79 -2.81
N LEU A 101 6.01 -4.02 -1.55
CA LEU A 101 5.71 -5.29 -0.85
C LEU A 101 4.20 -5.51 -0.72
N GLY A 102 3.43 -4.46 -0.46
CA GLY A 102 1.96 -4.52 -0.42
C GLY A 102 1.38 -4.99 -1.76
N CYS A 103 1.84 -4.43 -2.88
CA CYS A 103 1.44 -4.88 -4.22
C CYS A 103 1.79 -6.35 -4.45
N GLN A 104 2.99 -6.79 -4.07
CA GLN A 104 3.38 -8.20 -4.18
C GLN A 104 2.46 -9.13 -3.37
N ALA A 105 2.16 -8.74 -2.13
CA ALA A 105 1.24 -9.49 -1.28
C ALA A 105 -0.15 -9.55 -1.89
N ALA A 106 -0.69 -8.42 -2.38
CA ALA A 106 -2.00 -8.37 -3.02
C ALA A 106 -2.08 -9.26 -4.27
N ILE A 107 -1.07 -9.24 -5.13
CA ILE A 107 -0.99 -10.14 -6.29
C ILE A 107 -0.98 -11.62 -5.83
N GLY A 108 -0.17 -11.94 -4.82
CA GLY A 108 -0.07 -13.30 -4.29
C GLY A 108 -1.35 -13.79 -3.59
N LEU A 109 -2.16 -12.88 -3.07
CA LEU A 109 -3.48 -13.17 -2.49
C LEU A 109 -4.56 -13.37 -3.58
N GLY A 110 -4.27 -13.00 -4.83
CA GLY A 110 -5.19 -13.17 -5.96
C GLY A 110 -6.02 -11.93 -6.32
N TYR A 111 -5.72 -10.76 -5.77
CA TYR A 111 -6.39 -9.52 -6.20
C TYR A 111 -6.02 -9.19 -7.64
N GLU A 112 -7.01 -8.72 -8.40
CA GLU A 112 -6.87 -8.42 -9.83
C GLU A 112 -6.71 -6.94 -10.11
N LYS A 113 -7.28 -6.10 -9.23
CA LYS A 113 -7.21 -4.65 -9.31
C LYS A 113 -6.66 -4.10 -7.99
N ILE A 114 -5.52 -3.45 -8.06
CA ILE A 114 -4.79 -2.92 -6.91
C ILE A 114 -4.65 -1.41 -7.09
N VAL A 115 -5.20 -0.64 -6.16
CA VAL A 115 -5.12 0.82 -6.20
C VAL A 115 -4.23 1.33 -5.08
N LEU A 116 -3.24 2.14 -5.43
CA LEU A 116 -2.36 2.81 -4.47
C LEU A 116 -2.90 4.20 -4.10
N CYS A 117 -3.07 4.42 -2.80
CA CYS A 117 -3.42 5.71 -2.20
C CYS A 117 -2.34 6.11 -1.19
N GLY A 118 -1.92 7.37 -1.16
CA GLY A 118 -0.89 7.86 -0.23
C GLY A 118 0.49 7.22 -0.47
N CYS A 119 0.76 6.73 -1.68
CA CYS A 119 2.00 6.05 -2.07
C CYS A 119 2.67 6.69 -3.30
N PRO A 120 2.92 8.01 -3.33
CA PRO A 120 3.32 8.71 -4.54
C PRO A 120 4.79 8.45 -4.92
N MET A 121 5.59 7.87 -3.99
CA MET A 121 7.04 7.63 -4.13
C MET A 121 7.84 8.85 -4.59
N GLN A 122 7.35 10.05 -4.28
CA GLN A 122 8.03 11.30 -4.57
C GLN A 122 7.94 12.27 -3.39
N GLY A 123 8.88 13.20 -3.35
CA GLY A 123 8.93 14.22 -2.31
C GLY A 123 9.45 13.67 -0.98
N LYS A 124 9.13 14.38 0.10
CA LYS A 124 9.73 14.15 1.41
C LYS A 124 8.73 13.53 2.38
N ASN A 125 9.14 12.47 3.06
CA ASN A 125 8.48 12.02 4.27
C ASN A 125 9.07 12.75 5.47
N PHE A 126 8.22 13.31 6.33
CA PHE A 126 8.64 13.93 7.58
C PHE A 126 8.28 13.00 8.74
N ILE A 127 9.15 12.04 9.02
CA ILE A 127 9.04 11.21 10.24
C ILE A 127 9.91 11.86 11.30
N ASN A 128 9.34 12.17 12.47
CA ASN A 128 10.06 12.73 13.62
C ASN A 128 10.92 13.96 13.26
N LYS A 129 10.39 14.87 12.42
CA LYS A 129 11.08 16.08 11.91
C LYS A 129 12.33 15.82 11.06
N LYS A 130 12.64 14.58 10.70
CA LYS A 130 13.66 14.24 9.72
C LYS A 130 13.01 14.00 8.36
N ALA A 131 13.44 14.78 7.38
CA ALA A 131 13.00 14.60 6.01
C ALA A 131 13.74 13.40 5.39
N THR A 132 12.99 12.47 4.83
CA THR A 132 13.54 11.34 4.06
C THR A 132 12.95 11.38 2.66
N ASP A 133 13.80 11.37 1.64
CA ASP A 133 13.33 11.41 0.25
C ASP A 133 12.74 10.05 -0.14
N TYR A 134 11.51 10.09 -0.65
CA TYR A 134 10.86 8.91 -1.23
C TYR A 134 11.45 8.53 -2.59
N ASP A 135 12.11 9.48 -3.27
CA ASP A 135 12.66 9.32 -4.62
C ASP A 135 13.66 8.15 -4.73
N LYS A 136 14.35 7.81 -3.62
CA LYS A 136 15.28 6.67 -3.57
C LYS A 136 14.61 5.33 -3.91
N PHE A 137 13.30 5.21 -3.68
CA PHE A 137 12.55 3.99 -3.96
C PHE A 137 12.16 3.87 -5.44
N GLN A 138 12.13 4.97 -6.20
CA GLN A 138 11.66 4.98 -7.59
C GLN A 138 12.45 4.03 -8.49
N LYS A 139 13.76 3.91 -8.28
CA LYS A 139 14.61 2.98 -9.07
C LYS A 139 14.13 1.52 -8.99
N GLY A 140 13.65 1.09 -7.82
CA GLY A 140 13.05 -0.23 -7.66
C GLY A 140 11.73 -0.36 -8.41
N TRP A 141 10.88 0.66 -8.32
CA TRP A 141 9.61 0.73 -9.05
C TRP A 141 9.80 0.67 -10.56
N VAL A 142 10.64 1.53 -11.15
CA VAL A 142 10.94 1.52 -12.61
C VAL A 142 11.42 0.14 -13.05
N LYS A 143 12.34 -0.47 -12.30
CA LYS A 143 12.97 -1.72 -12.70
C LYS A 143 12.02 -2.91 -12.64
N PHE A 144 11.16 -2.98 -11.63
CA PHE A 144 10.42 -4.21 -11.32
C PHE A 144 8.91 -4.09 -11.49
N ALA A 145 8.30 -2.92 -11.27
CA ALA A 145 6.85 -2.79 -11.27
C ALA A 145 6.18 -3.17 -12.61
N PRO A 146 6.69 -2.74 -13.79
CA PRO A 146 6.04 -3.06 -15.06
C PRO A 146 5.95 -4.57 -15.32
N GLN A 147 7.03 -5.31 -15.06
CA GLN A 147 7.09 -6.75 -15.26
C GLN A 147 6.37 -7.56 -14.17
N MET A 148 6.33 -7.05 -12.93
CA MET A 148 5.76 -7.77 -11.80
C MET A 148 4.26 -7.56 -11.65
N PHE A 149 3.79 -6.35 -11.95
CA PHE A 149 2.41 -5.95 -11.68
C PHE A 149 1.60 -5.79 -12.97
N GLY A 150 2.25 -5.53 -14.10
CA GLY A 150 1.57 -5.29 -15.38
C GLY A 150 0.49 -4.24 -15.22
N ASP A 151 -0.71 -4.54 -15.71
CA ASP A 151 -1.87 -3.64 -15.65
C ASP A 151 -2.69 -3.76 -14.35
N LYS A 152 -2.34 -4.68 -13.44
CA LYS A 152 -3.12 -4.95 -12.22
C LYS A 152 -2.99 -3.86 -11.15
N VAL A 153 -1.96 -3.01 -11.23
CA VAL A 153 -1.71 -1.95 -10.24
C VAL A 153 -1.88 -0.59 -10.90
N LYS A 154 -2.66 0.28 -10.26
CA LYS A 154 -2.80 1.70 -10.58
C LYS A 154 -2.53 2.55 -9.34
N SER A 155 -2.27 3.82 -9.52
CA SER A 155 -2.06 4.76 -8.42
C SER A 155 -2.85 6.04 -8.61
N MET A 156 -3.34 6.59 -7.52
CA MET A 156 -4.09 7.85 -7.53
C MET A 156 -3.18 9.07 -7.76
N SER A 157 -1.91 9.00 -7.36
CA SER A 157 -1.03 10.18 -7.34
C SER A 157 0.46 9.89 -7.52
N GLY A 158 1.19 10.96 -7.88
CA GLY A 158 2.65 11.05 -7.92
C GLY A 158 3.34 10.14 -8.93
N PHE A 159 4.63 9.89 -8.70
CA PHE A 159 5.49 9.07 -9.55
C PHE A 159 4.89 7.68 -9.81
N THR A 160 4.26 7.05 -8.82
CA THR A 160 3.63 5.73 -9.02
C THR A 160 2.45 5.78 -9.97
N ARG A 161 1.69 6.87 -10.01
CA ARG A 161 0.63 7.09 -11.01
C ARG A 161 1.25 7.30 -12.39
N ASP A 162 2.30 8.10 -12.48
CA ASP A 162 2.93 8.38 -13.77
C ASP A 162 3.57 7.11 -14.37
N LEU A 163 4.05 6.19 -13.52
CA LEU A 163 4.60 4.90 -13.94
C LEU A 163 3.53 3.84 -14.27
N MET A 164 2.50 3.69 -13.43
CA MET A 164 1.55 2.57 -13.50
C MET A 164 0.19 2.94 -14.14
N GLY A 165 -0.09 4.23 -14.27
CA GLY A 165 -1.37 4.77 -14.71
C GLY A 165 -2.33 5.05 -13.56
N PHE A 166 -3.42 5.73 -13.92
CA PHE A 166 -4.52 6.11 -13.03
C PHE A 166 -5.67 5.09 -13.10
N PRO A 167 -6.35 4.75 -11.98
CA PRO A 167 -7.50 3.85 -12.01
C PRO A 167 -8.74 4.58 -12.54
N THR A 168 -9.16 4.27 -13.77
CA THR A 168 -10.42 4.80 -14.31
C THR A 168 -11.61 3.93 -13.89
N LYS A 169 -12.84 4.39 -14.11
CA LYS A 169 -14.02 3.58 -13.85
C LYS A 169 -14.01 2.33 -14.72
N GLU A 170 -13.71 2.49 -16.00
CA GLU A 170 -13.63 1.40 -16.97
C GLU A 170 -12.65 0.32 -16.47
N TRP A 171 -11.45 0.71 -16.05
CA TRP A 171 -10.48 -0.22 -15.50
C TRP A 171 -10.94 -0.91 -14.20
N LEU A 172 -11.77 -0.27 -13.38
CA LEU A 172 -12.29 -0.85 -12.13
C LEU A 172 -13.42 -1.86 -12.37
N TYR A 173 -14.18 -1.75 -13.47
CA TYR A 173 -15.38 -2.55 -13.74
C TYR A 173 -15.25 -3.51 -14.94
N GLU A 174 -14.14 -3.47 -15.70
CA GLU A 174 -13.77 -4.44 -16.75
C GLU A 174 -12.91 -5.59 -16.20
#